data_AF-A0A317I8V4-F1
#
_entry.id   AF-A0A317I8V4-F1
#
_cell.length_a   1.000
_cell.length_b   1.000
_cell.length_c   1.000
_cell.angle_alpha   90.00
_cell.angle_beta   90.00
_cell.angle_gamma   90.00
#
_symmetry.space_group_name_H-M   'P 1'
#
loop_
_entity.id
_entity.type
_entity.pdbx_description
1 polymer ?
#
loop_
_entity_poly.entity_id
_entity_poly.type
_entity_poly.pdbx_seq_one_letter_code
_entity_poly.pdbx_strand_id
1 'polypeptide(L)'
;MDAKKLKPRNIKENKLWQDSVGAFRQMWTNYINLLSVSFHNMSREEQCKLITRLSQIITIGVTALVLSLFYQFLPLFVRVLVLPPIVIVAWLIGTRIVSPVIIRRVGRHLNQ
;
A
#
# COMPACT_ATOMS: atom_id res chain seq x y z
N MET A 1 38.73 28.18 -34.62
CA MET A 1 37.42 27.57 -34.34
C MET A 1 37.68 26.38 -33.43
N ASP A 2 37.68 26.61 -32.11
CA ASP A 2 37.97 25.56 -31.13
C ASP A 2 36.70 25.12 -30.43
N ALA A 3 36.29 23.89 -30.73
CA ALA A 3 35.15 23.23 -30.14
C ALA A 3 35.36 23.10 -28.62
N LYS A 4 34.58 23.86 -27.84
CA LYS A 4 34.42 23.68 -26.40
C LYS A 4 34.02 22.22 -26.13
N LYS A 5 34.95 21.41 -25.63
CA LYS A 5 34.67 20.10 -25.03
C LYS A 5 33.74 20.29 -23.82
N LEU A 6 32.44 20.08 -24.03
CA LEU A 6 31.46 19.91 -22.95
C LEU A 6 31.73 18.58 -22.26
N LYS A 7 32.57 18.61 -21.22
CA LYS A 7 32.78 17.51 -20.29
C LYS A 7 31.42 17.13 -19.68
N PRO A 8 31.01 15.85 -19.64
CA PRO A 8 29.72 15.46 -19.07
C PRO A 8 29.69 15.91 -17.61
N ARG A 9 28.68 16.72 -17.29
CA ARG A 9 28.43 17.27 -15.96
C ARG A 9 28.11 16.11 -15.03
N ASN A 10 29.16 15.53 -14.45
CA ASN A 10 29.08 14.49 -13.43
C ASN A 10 28.38 15.07 -12.20
N ILE A 11 27.06 14.90 -12.17
CA ILE A 11 26.30 14.28 -11.10
C ILE A 11 27.02 14.26 -9.73
N LYS A 12 27.33 15.45 -9.24
CA LYS A 12 27.23 15.75 -7.81
C LYS A 12 25.74 15.84 -7.39
N GLU A 13 24.84 15.11 -8.09
CA GLU A 13 23.43 14.87 -7.72
C GLU A 13 23.29 13.91 -6.54
N ASN A 14 24.38 13.33 -6.02
CA ASN A 14 24.28 12.39 -4.91
C ASN A 14 24.02 13.05 -3.54
N LYS A 15 24.43 14.30 -3.26
CA LYS A 15 24.26 14.85 -1.91
C LYS A 15 22.81 15.23 -1.59
N LEU A 16 22.17 16.02 -2.46
CA LEU A 16 20.76 16.40 -2.28
C LEU A 16 19.82 15.20 -2.38
N TRP A 17 20.12 14.23 -3.26
CA TRP A 17 19.37 12.97 -3.35
C TRP A 17 19.55 12.11 -2.10
N GLN A 18 20.79 11.94 -1.62
CA GLN A 18 21.06 11.18 -0.39
C GLN A 18 20.47 11.85 0.84
N ASP A 19 20.52 13.17 0.94
CA ASP A 19 19.92 13.94 2.03
C ASP A 19 18.39 13.84 2.00
N SER A 20 17.77 13.89 0.81
CA SER A 20 16.32 13.74 0.64
C SER A 20 15.85 12.32 0.96
N VAL A 21 16.59 11.31 0.50
CA VAL A 21 16.31 9.90 0.79
C VAL A 21 16.55 9.59 2.26
N GLY A 22 17.57 10.19 2.88
CA GLY A 22 17.85 10.10 4.31
C GLY A 22 16.73 10.70 5.17
N ALA A 23 16.30 11.91 4.84
CA ALA A 23 15.17 12.57 5.50
C ALA A 23 13.86 11.79 5.33
N PHE A 24 13.59 11.26 4.13
CA PHE A 24 12.43 10.41 3.88
C PHE A 24 12.49 9.12 4.69
N ARG A 25 13.64 8.44 4.73
CA ARG A 25 13.84 7.24 5.56
C ARG A 25 13.61 7.54 7.03
N GLN A 26 14.13 8.65 7.53
CA GLN A 26 13.97 9.04 8.93
C GLN A 26 12.51 9.34 9.26
N MET A 27 11.83 10.13 8.42
CA MET A 27 10.40 10.39 8.53
C MET A 27 9.57 9.11 8.48
N TRP A 28 9.91 8.19 7.57
CA TRP A 28 9.25 6.89 7.44
C TRP A 28 9.45 6.00 8.67
N THR A 29 10.67 5.97 9.20
CA THR A 29 10.99 5.18 10.40
C THR A 29 10.25 5.74 11.61
N ASN A 30 10.21 7.06 11.77
CA ASN A 30 9.44 7.71 12.81
C ASN A 30 7.94 7.41 12.68
N TYR A 31 7.40 7.44 11.47
CA TYR A 31 6.01 7.09 11.21
C TYR A 31 5.70 5.63 11.56
N ILE A 32 6.56 4.68 11.17
CA ILE A 32 6.42 3.27 11.54
C ILE A 32 6.52 3.10 13.06
N ASN A 33 7.45 3.79 13.73
CA ASN A 33 7.59 3.71 15.18
C ASN A 33 6.32 4.23 15.90
N LEU A 34 5.76 5.35 15.45
CA LEU A 34 4.49 5.87 15.98
C LEU A 34 3.34 4.88 15.77
N LEU A 35 3.24 4.29 14.59
CA LEU A 35 2.25 3.26 14.29
C LEU A 35 2.44 2.02 15.15
N SER A 36 3.67 1.58 15.36
CA SER A 36 3.99 0.41 16.19
C SER A 36 3.61 0.65 17.65
N VAL A 37 3.92 1.83 18.20
CA VAL A 37 3.53 2.21 19.57
C VAL A 37 2.01 2.31 19.69
N SER A 38 1.35 2.95 18.72
CA SER A 38 -0.11 3.05 18.70
C SER A 38 -0.78 1.68 18.60
N PHE A 39 -0.25 0.78 17.76
CA PHE A 39 -0.75 -0.58 17.62
C PHE A 39 -0.57 -1.39 18.90
N HIS A 40 0.59 -1.26 19.58
CA HIS A 40 0.82 -1.92 20.85
C HIS A 40 -0.07 -1.38 21.98
N ASN A 41 -0.47 -0.11 21.93
CA ASN A 41 -1.39 0.45 22.92
C ASN A 41 -2.87 0.13 22.62
N MET A 42 -3.19 -0.49 21.48
CA MET A 42 -4.56 -0.89 21.14
C MET A 42 -4.94 -2.22 21.78
N SER A 43 -6.23 -2.34 22.13
CA SER A 43 -6.82 -3.60 22.54
C SER A 43 -6.81 -4.63 21.40
N ARG A 44 -6.85 -5.92 21.74
CA ARG A 44 -6.88 -7.02 20.76
C ARG A 44 -8.04 -6.89 19.77
N GLU A 45 -9.20 -6.42 20.21
CA GLU A 45 -10.36 -6.19 19.35
C GLU A 45 -10.08 -5.09 18.31
N GLU A 46 -9.49 -3.98 18.74
CA GLU A 46 -9.11 -2.87 17.85
C GLU A 46 -8.02 -3.28 16.86
N GLN A 47 -7.02 -4.05 17.31
CA GLN A 47 -5.99 -4.61 16.43
C GLN A 47 -6.62 -5.51 15.34
N CYS A 48 -7.57 -6.38 15.72
CA CYS A 48 -8.28 -7.24 14.77
C CYS A 48 -9.13 -6.44 13.78
N LYS A 49 -9.79 -5.36 14.24
CA LYS A 49 -10.57 -4.46 13.38
C LYS A 49 -9.68 -3.72 12.40
N LEU A 50 -8.50 -3.25 12.84
CA LEU A 50 -7.52 -2.58 11.99
C LEU A 50 -6.94 -3.53 10.94
N ILE A 51 -6.59 -4.77 11.33
CA ILE A 51 -6.15 -5.81 10.39
C ILE A 51 -7.25 -6.14 9.37
N THR A 52 -8.50 -6.22 9.80
CA THR A 52 -9.63 -6.47 8.90
C THR A 52 -9.78 -5.35 7.87
N ARG A 53 -9.70 -4.09 8.31
CA ARG A 53 -9.76 -2.93 7.41
C ARG A 53 -8.59 -2.90 6.44
N LEU A 54 -7.37 -3.17 6.90
CA LEU A 54 -6.20 -3.27 6.02
C LEU A 54 -6.38 -4.39 4.99
N SER A 55 -6.88 -5.55 5.40
CA SER A 55 -7.16 -6.68 4.52
C SER A 55 -8.18 -6.31 3.44
N GLN A 56 -9.25 -5.60 3.79
CA GLN A 56 -10.24 -5.09 2.85
C GLN A 56 -9.61 -4.09 1.86
N ILE A 57 -8.85 -3.11 2.35
CA ILE A 57 -8.21 -2.08 1.51
C ILE A 57 -7.24 -2.72 0.52
N ILE A 58 -6.38 -3.63 0.97
CA ILE A 58 -5.43 -4.34 0.10
C ILE A 58 -6.16 -5.18 -0.93
N THR A 59 -7.20 -5.92 -0.53
CA THR A 59 -7.97 -6.77 -1.45
C THR A 59 -8.69 -5.95 -2.52
N ILE A 60 -9.34 -4.85 -2.14
CA ILE A 60 -10.01 -3.94 -3.08
C ILE A 60 -8.97 -3.26 -3.97
N GLY A 61 -7.84 -2.80 -3.42
CA GLY A 61 -6.77 -2.17 -4.18
C GLY A 61 -6.16 -3.10 -5.23
N VAL A 62 -5.85 -4.35 -4.88
CA VAL A 62 -5.39 -5.36 -5.83
C VAL A 62 -6.44 -5.64 -6.90
N THR A 63 -7.72 -5.75 -6.50
CA THR A 63 -8.82 -5.95 -7.46
C THR A 63 -8.91 -4.78 -8.44
N ALA A 64 -8.77 -3.54 -7.97
CA ALA A 64 -8.79 -2.36 -8.82
C ALA A 64 -7.60 -2.31 -9.79
N LEU A 65 -6.41 -2.74 -9.36
CA LEU A 65 -5.23 -2.86 -10.21
C LEU A 65 -5.41 -3.94 -11.28
N VAL A 66 -5.98 -5.10 -10.92
CA VAL A 66 -6.30 -6.14 -11.90
C VAL A 66 -7.34 -5.62 -12.89
N LEU A 67 -8.39 -4.98 -12.39
CA LEU A 67 -9.46 -4.43 -13.22
C LEU A 67 -8.95 -3.33 -14.17
N SER A 68 -7.95 -2.53 -13.77
CA SER A 68 -7.36 -1.50 -14.63
C SER A 68 -6.66 -2.09 -15.86
N LEU A 69 -6.06 -3.29 -15.75
CA LEU A 69 -5.46 -4.00 -16.88
C LEU A 69 -6.52 -4.45 -17.90
N PHE A 70 -7.70 -4.86 -17.43
CA PHE A 70 -8.80 -5.28 -18.29
C PHE A 70 -9.70 -4.11 -18.73
N TYR A 71 -9.57 -2.95 -18.08
CA TYR A 71 -10.44 -1.79 -18.28
C TYR A 71 -10.45 -1.33 -19.73
N GLN A 72 -9.30 -1.36 -20.41
CA GLN A 72 -9.19 -0.95 -21.81
C GLN A 72 -9.99 -1.84 -22.78
N PHE A 73 -10.22 -3.11 -22.44
CA PHE A 73 -10.87 -4.09 -23.30
C PHE A 73 -12.41 -4.13 -23.16
N LEU A 74 -12.97 -3.48 -22.14
CA LEU A 74 -14.41 -3.52 -21.84
C LEU A 74 -15.16 -2.33 -22.48
N PRO A 75 -16.35 -2.52 -23.09
CA PRO A 75 -17.23 -1.43 -23.51
C PRO A 75 -17.77 -0.62 -22.32
N LEU A 76 -18.05 0.67 -22.52
CA LEU A 76 -18.45 1.60 -21.45
C LEU A 76 -19.63 1.10 -20.61
N PHE A 77 -20.67 0.55 -21.25
CA PHE A 77 -21.85 -0.02 -20.58
C PHE A 77 -21.51 -1.18 -19.65
N VAL A 78 -20.62 -2.07 -20.08
CA VAL A 78 -20.21 -3.23 -19.28
C VAL A 78 -19.40 -2.77 -18.07
N ARG A 79 -18.55 -1.75 -18.21
CA ARG A 79 -17.75 -1.19 -17.09
C ARG A 79 -18.64 -0.74 -15.95
N VAL A 80 -19.66 0.06 -16.24
CA VAL A 80 -20.56 0.63 -15.22
C VAL A 80 -21.35 -0.45 -14.48
N LEU A 81 -21.72 -1.53 -15.19
CA LEU A 81 -22.51 -2.63 -14.62
C LEU A 81 -21.63 -3.62 -13.82
N VAL A 82 -20.39 -3.86 -14.26
CA VAL A 82 -19.48 -4.84 -13.68
C VAL A 82 -18.66 -4.30 -12.49
N LEU A 83 -18.36 -3.00 -12.46
CA LEU A 83 -17.60 -2.38 -11.38
C LEU A 83 -18.24 -2.57 -9.99
N PRO A 84 -19.52 -2.23 -9.77
CA PRO A 84 -20.16 -2.37 -8.46
C PRO A 84 -20.16 -3.80 -7.89
N PRO A 85 -20.57 -4.86 -8.63
CA PRO A 85 -20.55 -6.21 -8.10
C PRO A 85 -19.13 -6.71 -7.84
N ILE A 86 -18.14 -6.36 -8.67
CA ILE A 86 -16.74 -6.72 -8.42
C ILE A 86 -16.24 -6.13 -7.10
N VAL A 87 -16.54 -4.86 -6.82
CA VAL A 87 -16.14 -4.21 -5.56
C VAL A 87 -16.80 -4.89 -4.36
N ILE A 88 -18.08 -5.24 -4.47
CA ILE A 88 -18.81 -5.96 -3.40
C ILE A 88 -18.16 -7.34 -3.14
N VAL A 89 -17.87 -8.09 -4.20
CA VAL A 89 -17.22 -9.41 -4.09
C VAL A 89 -15.82 -9.27 -3.48
N ALA A 90 -15.03 -8.29 -3.91
CA ALA A 90 -13.71 -8.03 -3.35
C ALA A 90 -13.77 -7.67 -1.86
N TRP A 91 -14.77 -6.87 -1.45
CA TRP A 91 -15.00 -6.55 -0.04
C TRP A 91 -15.37 -7.79 0.78
N LEU A 92 -16.24 -8.66 0.25
CA LEU A 92 -16.61 -9.92 0.91
C LEU A 92 -15.39 -10.84 1.07
N ILE A 93 -14.57 -10.99 0.02
CA ILE A 93 -13.34 -11.80 0.06
C ILE A 93 -12.37 -11.24 1.11
N GLY A 94 -12.14 -9.93 1.11
CA GLY A 94 -11.26 -9.27 2.09
C GLY A 94 -11.72 -9.49 3.53
N THR A 95 -13.03 -9.44 3.76
CA THR A 95 -13.63 -9.57 5.10
C THR A 95 -13.69 -11.01 5.59
N ARG A 96 -14.13 -11.95 4.74
CA ARG A 96 -14.48 -13.33 5.15
C ARG A 96 -13.34 -14.33 4.94
N ILE A 97 -12.39 -14.04 4.07
CA ILE A 97 -11.32 -14.97 3.70
C ILE A 97 -9.96 -14.41 4.15
N VAL A 98 -9.60 -13.22 3.68
CA VAL A 98 -8.26 -12.67 3.87
C VAL A 98 -8.03 -12.25 5.33
N SER A 99 -8.96 -11.49 5.90
CA SER A 99 -8.86 -11.04 7.31
C SER A 99 -8.64 -12.18 8.32
N PRO A 100 -9.48 -13.23 8.40
CA PRO A 100 -9.29 -14.28 9.40
C PRO A 100 -8.01 -15.08 9.21
N VAL A 101 -7.53 -15.25 7.97
CA VAL A 101 -6.24 -15.89 7.68
C VAL A 101 -5.08 -15.06 8.24
N ILE A 102 -5.12 -13.74 8.04
CA ILE A 102 -4.08 -12.83 8.53
C ILE A 102 -4.14 -12.75 10.07
N ILE A 103 -5.32 -12.63 10.66
CA ILE A 103 -5.48 -12.62 12.12
C ILE A 103 -4.95 -13.91 12.74
N ARG A 104 -5.17 -15.09 12.14
CA ARG A 104 -4.59 -16.35 12.63
C ARG A 104 -3.07 -16.37 12.55
N ARG A 105 -2.47 -15.81 11.49
CA ARG A 105 -1.01 -15.74 11.33
C ARG A 105 -0.36 -14.76 12.31
N VAL A 106 -0.99 -13.61 12.51
CA VAL A 106 -0.48 -12.55 13.39
C VAL A 106 -0.90 -12.77 14.84
N GLY A 107 -1.86 -13.67 15.11
CA GLY A 107 -2.48 -13.89 16.41
C GLY A 107 -1.54 -14.21 17.57
N ARG A 108 -0.33 -14.71 17.30
CA ARG A 108 0.72 -14.93 18.32
C ARG A 108 1.47 -13.66 18.75
N HIS A 109 1.38 -12.60 17.94
CA HIS A 109 2.04 -11.30 18.14
C HIS A 109 1.04 -10.18 18.46
N LEU A 110 -0.25 -10.52 18.57
CA LEU A 110 -1.27 -9.58 19.05
C LEU A 110 -1.18 -9.50 20.56
N ASN A 111 -1.46 -8.32 21.12
CA ASN A 111 -1.46 -8.16 22.57
C ASN A 111 -2.54 -9.05 23.19
N GLN A 112 -2.15 -9.73 24.27
CA GLN A 112 -3.05 -10.57 25.06
C GLN A 112 -4.02 -9.72 25.87
#